data_AF-A0A7S3E5M1-F1
#
_entry.id   AF-A0A7S3E5M1-F1
#
_cell.length_a   1.000
_cell.length_b   1.000
_cell.length_c   1.000
_cell.angle_alpha   90.00
_cell.angle_beta   90.00
_cell.angle_gamma   90.00
#
_symmetry.space_group_name_H-M   'P 1'
#
loop_
_entity.id
_entity.type
_entity.pdbx_description
1 polymer ?
#
loop_
_entity_poly.entity_id
_entity_poly.type
_entity_poly.pdbx_seq_one_letter_code
_entity_poly.pdbx_strand_id
1 'polypeptide(L)'
;MNDALFSAINDIERVAKKQRTCSEKTMKYLTQMEDEIKATRGKLAACATVAEKDELMKALHEKLVKLELPGQIASAQKDFYGSVSRLGKSVDKHFGTSSFASRETNLDAKLLDEVIANHLFREGQPDLGRTFCEEAGVSVSEELKQSFLDMHLVVRELQIH
;
A
#
# COMPACT_ATOMS: atom_id res chain seq x y z
N MET A 1 17.25 1.06 3.22
CA MET A 1 15.77 1.10 3.29
C MET A 1 15.19 2.09 2.27
N ASN A 2 15.78 3.29 2.09
CA ASN A 2 15.31 4.29 1.11
C ASN A 2 15.35 3.82 -0.36
N ASP A 3 16.44 3.19 -0.81
CA ASP A 3 16.55 2.71 -2.21
C ASP A 3 15.55 1.61 -2.55
N ALA A 4 15.25 0.74 -1.58
CA ALA A 4 14.28 -0.34 -1.71
C ALA A 4 12.85 0.19 -1.85
N LEU A 5 12.50 1.18 -1.03
CA LEU A 5 11.22 1.89 -1.10
C LEU A 5 11.09 2.63 -2.44
N PHE A 6 12.15 3.32 -2.87
CA PHE A 6 12.17 4.04 -4.13
C PHE A 6 12.02 3.10 -5.33
N SER A 7 12.66 1.93 -5.31
CA SER A 7 12.51 0.90 -6.34
C SER A 7 11.07 0.39 -6.43
N ALA A 8 10.44 0.08 -5.29
CA ALA A 8 9.06 -0.39 -5.26
C ALA A 8 8.07 0.69 -5.75
N ILE A 9 8.27 1.96 -5.38
CA ILE A 9 7.48 3.09 -5.87
C ILE A 9 7.59 3.21 -7.40
N ASN A 10 8.79 3.13 -7.96
CA ASN A 10 9.00 3.17 -9.40
C ASN A 10 8.32 1.99 -10.12
N ASP A 11 8.34 0.80 -9.52
CA ASP A 11 7.65 -0.37 -10.06
C ASP A 11 6.12 -0.21 -10.02
N ILE A 12 5.56 0.39 -8.96
CA ILE A 12 4.13 0.74 -8.87
C ILE A 12 3.75 1.74 -9.97
N GLU A 13 4.51 2.81 -10.15
CA GLU A 13 4.26 3.79 -11.21
C GLU A 13 4.31 3.13 -12.60
N ARG A 14 5.27 2.23 -12.81
CA ARG A 14 5.38 1.47 -14.05
C ARG A 14 4.16 0.58 -14.28
N VAL A 15 3.67 -0.11 -13.25
CA VAL A 15 2.45 -0.92 -13.31
C VAL A 15 1.25 -0.03 -13.65
N ALA A 16 1.07 1.11 -13.00
CA ALA A 16 -0.01 2.04 -13.29
C ALA A 16 0.00 2.54 -14.74
N LYS A 17 1.19 2.93 -15.24
CA LYS A 17 1.37 3.33 -16.66
C LYS A 17 1.00 2.19 -17.61
N LYS A 18 1.48 0.97 -17.34
CA LYS A 18 1.22 -0.21 -18.19
C LYS A 18 -0.25 -0.64 -18.15
N GLN A 19 -0.90 -0.56 -17.00
CA GLN A 19 -2.33 -0.81 -16.84
C GLN A 19 -3.14 0.15 -17.72
N ARG A 20 -2.85 1.45 -17.64
CA ARG A 20 -3.52 2.48 -18.43
C ARG A 20 -3.38 2.21 -19.93
N THR A 21 -2.15 1.98 -20.40
CA THR A 21 -1.90 1.65 -21.81
C THR A 21 -2.61 0.35 -22.23
N CYS A 22 -2.60 -0.69 -21.40
CA CYS A 22 -3.29 -1.95 -21.69
C CYS A 22 -4.80 -1.73 -21.84
N SER A 23 -5.40 -0.94 -20.94
CA SER A 23 -6.81 -0.58 -20.97
C SER A 23 -7.17 0.23 -22.21
N GLU A 24 -6.39 1.27 -22.52
CA GLU A 24 -6.59 2.12 -23.70
C GLU A 24 -6.49 1.31 -25.01
N LYS A 25 -5.49 0.44 -25.13
CA LYS A 25 -5.34 -0.46 -26.28
C LYS A 25 -6.52 -1.43 -26.41
N THR A 26 -6.89 -2.08 -25.30
CA THR A 26 -8.01 -3.03 -25.28
C THR A 26 -9.31 -2.35 -25.69
N MET A 27 -9.58 -1.16 -25.14
CA MET A 27 -10.75 -0.36 -25.52
C MET A 27 -10.73 -0.02 -27.01
N LYS A 28 -9.60 0.48 -27.53
CA LYS A 28 -9.44 0.79 -28.96
C LYS A 28 -9.75 -0.42 -29.85
N TYR A 29 -9.24 -1.61 -29.49
CA TYR A 29 -9.52 -2.83 -30.24
C TYR A 29 -11.00 -3.21 -30.19
N LEU A 30 -11.62 -3.17 -29.01
CA LEU A 30 -13.05 -3.46 -28.87
C LEU A 30 -13.92 -2.48 -29.67
N THR A 31 -13.63 -1.17 -29.62
CA THR A 31 -14.33 -0.17 -30.43
C THR A 31 -14.17 -0.44 -31.93
N GLN A 32 -12.96 -0.77 -32.38
CA GLN A 32 -12.73 -1.10 -33.79
C GLN A 32 -13.53 -2.32 -34.26
N MET A 33 -13.65 -3.34 -33.41
CA MET A 33 -14.51 -4.50 -33.68
C MET A 33 -15.98 -4.12 -33.74
N GLU A 34 -16.44 -3.30 -32.79
CA GLU A 34 -17.81 -2.82 -32.74
C GLU A 34 -18.18 -2.01 -34.00
N ASP A 35 -17.27 -1.15 -34.46
CA ASP A 35 -17.47 -0.33 -35.66
C ASP A 35 -17.58 -1.19 -36.93
N GLU A 36 -16.71 -2.19 -37.11
CA GLU A 36 -16.77 -3.11 -38.27
C GLU A 36 -18.05 -3.96 -38.27
N ILE A 37 -18.50 -4.41 -37.08
CA ILE A 37 -19.78 -5.13 -36.93
C ILE A 37 -20.95 -4.20 -37.27
N LYS A 38 -20.98 -2.97 -36.74
CA LYS A 38 -22.05 -2.00 -37.03
C LYS A 38 -22.09 -1.63 -38.51
N ALA A 39 -20.93 -1.40 -39.14
CA ALA A 39 -20.83 -1.08 -40.56
C ALA A 39 -21.36 -2.23 -41.44
N THR A 40 -21.03 -3.48 -41.09
CA THR A 40 -21.52 -4.65 -41.82
C THR A 40 -23.01 -4.85 -41.62
N ARG A 41 -23.52 -4.64 -40.40
CA ARG A 41 -24.96 -4.70 -40.10
C ARG A 41 -25.76 -3.69 -40.92
N GLY A 42 -25.25 -2.47 -41.10
CA GLY A 42 -25.89 -1.46 -41.95
C GLY A 42 -25.98 -1.90 -43.41
N LYS A 43 -24.93 -2.52 -43.95
CA LYS A 43 -24.90 -3.06 -45.31
C LYS A 43 -25.83 -4.27 -45.47
N LEU A 44 -25.84 -5.17 -44.49
CA LEU A 44 -26.73 -6.34 -44.45
C LEU A 44 -28.22 -5.95 -44.53
N ALA A 45 -28.59 -4.83 -43.92
CA ALA A 45 -29.97 -4.32 -43.98
C ALA A 45 -30.36 -3.78 -45.37
N ALA A 46 -29.40 -3.39 -46.19
CA ALA A 46 -29.61 -2.89 -47.55
C ALA A 46 -29.54 -3.98 -48.64
N CYS A 47 -29.08 -5.19 -48.31
CA CYS A 47 -28.96 -6.31 -49.25
C CYS A 47 -30.32 -6.98 -49.53
N ALA A 48 -30.61 -7.23 -50.80
CA ALA A 48 -31.86 -7.83 -51.26
C ALA A 48 -31.77 -9.36 -51.38
N THR A 49 -30.58 -9.90 -51.65
CA THR A 49 -30.38 -11.34 -51.91
C THR A 49 -29.61 -12.04 -50.79
N VAL A 50 -29.81 -13.36 -50.66
CA VAL A 50 -29.07 -14.19 -49.70
C VAL A 50 -27.58 -14.25 -50.07
N ALA A 51 -27.25 -14.33 -51.35
CA ALA A 51 -25.86 -14.39 -51.84
C ALA A 51 -25.05 -13.14 -51.45
N GLU A 52 -25.63 -11.93 -51.55
CA GLU A 52 -24.98 -10.69 -51.10
C GLU A 52 -24.72 -10.68 -49.60
N LYS A 53 -25.63 -11.25 -48.80
CA LYS A 53 -25.48 -11.34 -47.34
C LYS A 53 -24.36 -12.30 -46.96
N ASP A 54 -24.26 -13.44 -47.65
CA ASP A 54 -23.21 -14.43 -47.42
C ASP A 54 -21.81 -13.88 -47.76
N GLU A 55 -21.68 -13.16 -48.89
CA GLU A 55 -20.44 -12.50 -49.28
C GLU A 55 -20.00 -11.46 -48.23
N LEU A 56 -20.94 -10.65 -47.71
CA LEU A 56 -20.70 -9.66 -46.66
C LEU A 56 -20.27 -10.29 -45.33
N MET A 57 -20.90 -11.40 -44.94
CA MET A 57 -20.54 -12.13 -43.72
C MET A 57 -19.15 -12.74 -43.83
N LYS A 58 -18.79 -13.28 -44.99
CA LYS A 58 -17.44 -13.80 -45.25
C LYS A 58 -16.39 -12.68 -45.20
N ALA A 59 -16.66 -11.54 -45.82
CA ALA A 59 -15.78 -10.37 -45.77
C ALA A 59 -15.59 -9.82 -44.35
N LEU A 60 -16.64 -9.80 -43.52
CA LEU A 60 -16.54 -9.42 -42.11
C LEU A 60 -15.67 -10.42 -41.33
N HIS A 61 -15.87 -11.72 -41.54
CA HIS A 61 -15.07 -12.75 -40.88
C HIS A 61 -13.58 -12.59 -41.23
N GLU A 62 -13.24 -12.47 -42.52
CA GLU A 62 -11.86 -12.27 -42.97
C GLU A 62 -11.23 -11.01 -42.37
N LYS A 63 -11.98 -9.90 -42.30
CA LYS A 63 -11.52 -8.67 -41.65
C LYS A 63 -11.26 -8.86 -40.15
N LEU A 64 -12.18 -9.48 -39.41
CA LEU A 64 -12.03 -9.70 -37.97
C LEU A 64 -10.84 -10.62 -37.66
N VAL A 65 -10.64 -11.66 -38.46
CA VAL A 65 -9.47 -12.54 -38.36
C VAL A 65 -8.19 -11.76 -38.62
N LYS A 66 -8.15 -10.96 -39.69
CA LYS A 66 -6.98 -10.15 -40.07
C LYS A 66 -6.56 -9.13 -39.01
N LEU A 67 -7.51 -8.64 -38.22
CA LEU A 67 -7.21 -7.69 -37.15
C LEU A 67 -6.56 -8.35 -35.92
N GLU A 68 -6.60 -9.69 -35.80
CA GLU A 68 -5.95 -10.47 -34.72
C GLU A 68 -6.17 -9.90 -33.29
N LEU A 69 -7.35 -9.32 -33.03
CA LEU A 69 -7.63 -8.60 -31.77
C LEU A 69 -7.34 -9.44 -30.52
N PRO A 70 -7.74 -10.73 -30.45
CA PRO A 70 -7.44 -11.54 -29.27
C PRO A 70 -5.94 -11.64 -29.00
N GLY A 71 -5.12 -11.75 -30.05
CA GLY A 71 -3.66 -11.77 -29.96
C GLY A 71 -3.09 -10.43 -29.49
N GLN A 72 -3.61 -9.32 -30.03
CA GLN A 72 -3.18 -7.98 -29.62
C GLN A 72 -3.53 -7.67 -28.14
N ILE A 73 -4.72 -8.07 -27.69
CA ILE A 73 -5.15 -7.95 -26.29
C ILE A 73 -4.29 -8.83 -25.39
N ALA A 74 -4.07 -10.10 -25.76
CA ALA A 74 -3.22 -11.02 -25.00
C ALA A 74 -1.78 -10.50 -24.87
N SER A 75 -1.23 -9.92 -25.94
CA SER A 75 0.09 -9.27 -25.92
C SER A 75 0.15 -8.09 -24.94
N ALA A 76 -0.85 -7.20 -24.97
CA ALA A 76 -0.93 -6.07 -24.05
C ALA A 76 -1.06 -6.51 -22.58
N GLN A 77 -1.87 -7.55 -22.33
CA GLN A 77 -2.02 -8.15 -21.01
C GLN A 77 -0.72 -8.79 -20.51
N LYS A 78 0.00 -9.50 -21.38
CA LYS A 78 1.30 -10.11 -21.05
C LYS A 78 2.31 -9.06 -20.59
N ASP A 79 2.39 -7.93 -21.27
CA ASP A 79 3.26 -6.81 -20.89
C ASP A 79 2.88 -6.19 -19.54
N PHE A 80 1.58 -6.04 -19.29
CA PHE A 80 1.05 -5.55 -18.02
C PHE A 80 1.36 -6.52 -16.87
N TYR A 81 1.01 -7.80 -17.00
CA TYR A 81 1.30 -8.82 -15.99
C TYR A 81 2.80 -9.01 -15.75
N GLY A 82 3.63 -8.85 -16.78
CA GLY A 82 5.09 -8.81 -16.62
C GLY A 82 5.57 -7.70 -15.70
N SER A 83 4.88 -6.56 -15.67
CA SER A 83 5.19 -5.44 -14.76
C SER A 83 4.70 -5.73 -13.35
N VAL A 84 3.50 -6.33 -13.20
CA VAL A 84 2.95 -6.78 -11.90
C VAL A 84 3.86 -7.83 -11.24
N SER A 85 4.35 -8.80 -12.01
CA SER A 85 5.27 -9.82 -11.48
C SER A 85 6.60 -9.22 -11.00
N ARG A 86 7.13 -8.21 -11.70
CA ARG A 86 8.33 -7.49 -11.24
C ARG A 86 8.06 -6.74 -9.93
N LEU A 87 6.93 -6.05 -9.83
CA LEU A 87 6.52 -5.38 -8.59
C LEU A 87 6.42 -6.39 -7.44
N GLY A 88 5.76 -7.53 -7.63
CA GLY A 88 5.67 -8.59 -6.62
C GLY A 88 7.06 -9.02 -6.11
N LYS A 89 7.98 -9.32 -7.03
CA LYS A 89 9.38 -9.65 -6.66
C LYS A 89 10.10 -8.53 -5.93
N SER A 90 9.85 -7.27 -6.30
CA SER A 90 10.41 -6.07 -5.65
C SER A 90 9.90 -5.96 -4.21
N VAL A 91 8.59 -6.14 -4.02
CA VAL A 91 7.94 -6.17 -2.71
C VAL A 91 8.49 -7.31 -1.85
N ASP A 92 8.49 -8.54 -2.36
CA ASP A 92 8.96 -9.73 -1.63
C ASP A 92 10.44 -9.59 -1.20
N LYS A 93 11.27 -9.00 -2.06
CA LYS A 93 12.69 -8.75 -1.78
C LYS A 93 12.92 -7.73 -0.68
N HIS A 94 12.05 -6.72 -0.59
CA HIS A 94 12.30 -5.51 0.19
C HIS A 94 11.44 -5.40 1.46
N PHE A 95 10.29 -6.07 1.50
CA PHE A 95 9.30 -6.00 2.57
C PHE A 95 9.02 -7.39 3.16
N GLY A 96 10.08 -8.19 3.36
CA GLY A 96 9.97 -9.48 4.04
C GLY A 96 9.42 -9.35 5.46
N THR A 97 8.86 -10.45 5.98
CA THR A 97 8.13 -10.57 7.26
C THR A 97 8.86 -9.98 8.48
N SER A 98 10.20 -9.89 8.44
CA SER A 98 11.02 -9.35 9.52
C SER A 98 11.02 -7.81 9.62
N SER A 99 10.62 -7.08 8.57
CA SER A 99 10.71 -5.60 8.57
C SER A 99 9.74 -4.93 9.55
N PHE A 100 8.70 -5.62 9.99
CA PHE A 100 7.71 -5.12 10.96
C PHE A 100 7.85 -5.77 12.34
N ALA A 101 8.44 -6.96 12.43
CA ALA A 101 8.60 -7.69 13.69
C ALA A 101 9.84 -7.27 14.49
N SER A 102 10.85 -6.68 13.84
CA SER A 102 12.10 -6.27 14.48
C SER A 102 12.29 -4.75 14.43
N ARG A 103 11.28 -4.00 14.88
CA ARG A 103 11.60 -2.82 15.68
C ARG A 103 11.67 -3.28 17.13
N GLU A 104 12.69 -4.09 17.43
CA GLU A 104 13.31 -3.99 18.74
C GLU A 104 13.77 -2.55 18.81
N THR A 105 12.92 -1.68 19.34
CA THR A 105 13.37 -0.39 19.81
C THR A 105 14.43 -0.75 20.84
N ASN A 106 15.70 -0.50 20.53
CA ASN A 106 16.79 -0.45 21.50
C ASN A 106 16.49 0.71 22.47
N LEU A 107 15.37 0.60 23.18
CA LEU A 107 15.08 1.38 24.36
C LEU A 107 16.06 0.84 25.37
N ASP A 108 17.01 1.69 25.73
CA ASP A 108 17.90 1.43 26.84
C ASP A 108 17.01 1.14 28.06
N ALA A 109 17.03 -0.12 28.51
CA ALA A 109 16.19 -0.59 29.60
C ALA A 109 16.43 0.26 30.86
N LYS A 110 17.69 0.68 31.08
CA LYS A 110 18.05 1.53 32.20
C LYS A 110 17.44 2.93 32.07
N LEU A 111 17.49 3.51 30.87
CA LEU A 111 16.83 4.81 30.62
C LEU A 111 15.32 4.71 30.81
N LEU A 112 14.70 3.61 30.37
CA LEU A 112 13.28 3.38 30.56
C LEU A 112 12.93 3.28 32.05
N ASP A 113 13.71 2.52 32.83
CA ASP A 113 13.53 2.40 34.27
C ASP A 113 13.72 3.76 34.98
N GLU A 114 14.71 4.55 34.60
CA GLU A 114 14.90 5.92 35.12
C GLU A 114 13.69 6.81 34.80
N VAL A 115 13.14 6.73 33.59
CA VAL A 115 11.94 7.49 33.19
C VAL A 115 10.71 7.06 33.98
N ILE A 116 10.52 5.76 34.17
CA ILE A 116 9.40 5.21 34.97
C ILE A 116 9.52 5.68 36.41
N ALA A 117 10.71 5.56 37.02
CA ALA A 117 10.95 6.02 38.38
C ALA A 117 10.63 7.51 38.55
N ASN A 118 11.14 8.37 37.65
CA ASN A 118 10.83 9.81 37.66
C ASN A 118 9.34 10.10 37.54
N HIS A 119 8.62 9.33 36.71
CA HIS A 119 7.18 9.49 36.53
C HIS A 119 6.40 9.18 37.81
N LEU A 120 6.75 8.10 38.53
CA LEU A 120 6.08 7.72 39.77
C LEU A 120 6.18 8.80 40.85
N PHE A 121 7.35 9.43 41.01
CA PHE A 121 7.51 10.58 41.92
C PHE A 121 6.70 11.79 41.45
N ARG A 122 6.68 12.06 40.14
CA ARG A 122 5.92 13.18 39.56
C ARG A 122 4.40 13.02 39.73
N GLU A 123 3.87 11.81 39.69
CA GLU A 123 2.44 11.53 39.91
C GLU A 123 2.05 11.46 41.39
N GLY A 124 2.99 11.70 42.31
CA GLY A 124 2.70 11.72 43.75
C GLY A 124 2.57 10.32 44.36
N GLN A 125 3.24 9.33 43.76
CA GLN A 125 3.32 7.94 44.24
C GLN A 125 4.72 7.63 44.79
N PRO A 126 5.18 8.29 45.88
CA PRO A 126 6.55 8.16 46.37
C PRO A 126 6.87 6.77 46.93
N ASP A 127 5.89 6.06 47.49
CA ASP A 127 6.09 4.70 48.01
C ASP A 127 6.35 3.71 46.86
N LEU A 128 5.52 3.76 45.82
CA LEU A 128 5.69 2.93 44.62
C LEU A 128 6.98 3.29 43.88
N GLY A 129 7.31 4.59 43.78
CA GLY A 129 8.56 5.06 43.20
C GLY A 129 9.80 4.54 43.94
N ARG A 130 9.77 4.49 45.28
CA ARG A 130 10.87 3.92 46.09
C ARG A 130 11.03 2.42 45.85
N THR A 131 9.94 1.65 45.95
CA THR A 131 9.99 0.21 45.70
C THR A 131 10.47 -0.10 44.28
N PHE A 132 10.01 0.65 43.28
CA PHE A 132 10.48 0.50 41.90
C PHE A 132 11.97 0.81 41.77
N CYS A 133 12.48 1.89 42.38
CA CYS A 133 13.91 2.21 42.40
C CYS A 133 14.76 1.08 43.01
N GLU A 134 14.29 0.48 44.11
CA GLU A 134 14.97 -0.64 44.78
C GLU A 134 15.01 -1.89 43.90
N GLU A 135 13.90 -2.24 43.25
CA GLU A 135 13.78 -3.43 42.40
C GLU A 135 14.52 -3.28 41.05
N ALA A 136 14.43 -2.11 40.43
CA ALA A 136 15.04 -1.83 39.13
C ALA A 136 16.50 -1.33 39.23
N GLY A 137 17.02 -1.08 40.44
CA GLY A 137 18.38 -0.62 40.65
C GLY A 137 18.67 0.78 40.08
N VAL A 138 17.65 1.63 40.00
CA VAL A 138 17.73 3.00 39.49
C VAL A 138 17.53 4.03 40.61
N SER A 139 18.05 5.23 40.41
CA SER A 139 17.91 6.33 41.37
C SER A 139 17.42 7.59 40.66
N VAL A 140 16.61 8.37 41.36
CA VAL A 140 16.15 9.68 40.92
C VAL A 140 16.79 10.73 41.85
N SER A 141 17.12 11.91 41.32
CA SER A 141 17.69 13.02 42.11
C SER A 141 16.80 13.33 43.32
N GLU A 142 17.41 13.38 44.51
CA GLU A 142 16.70 13.67 45.75
C GLU A 142 16.12 15.09 45.76
N GLU A 143 16.81 16.05 45.14
CA GLU A 143 16.31 17.42 44.98
C GLU A 143 15.02 17.44 44.16
N LEU A 144 14.96 16.64 43.08
CA LEU A 144 13.79 16.55 42.22
C LEU A 144 12.63 15.80 42.90
N LYS A 145 12.93 14.72 43.62
CA LYS A 145 11.93 14.00 44.44
C LYS A 145 11.29 14.93 45.47
N GLN A 146 12.10 15.70 46.18
CA GLN A 146 11.62 16.62 47.21
C GLN A 146 10.71 17.70 46.61
N SER A 147 11.10 18.28 45.46
CA SER A 147 10.28 19.26 44.75
C SER A 147 8.89 18.71 44.38
N PHE A 148 8.81 17.46 43.88
CA PHE A 148 7.53 16.84 43.57
C PHE A 148 6.70 16.55 44.82
N LEU A 149 7.33 16.09 45.91
CA LEU A 149 6.64 15.84 47.18
C LEU A 149 6.04 17.13 47.76
N ASP A 150 6.79 18.23 47.74
CA ASP A 150 6.34 19.53 48.21
C ASP A 150 5.15 20.02 47.37
N MET A 151 5.22 19.85 46.04
CA MET A 151 4.12 20.18 45.13
C MET A 151 2.84 19.39 45.46
N HIS A 152 2.95 18.06 45.64
CA HIS A 152 1.82 17.21 45.98
C HIS A 152 1.25 17.50 47.37
N LEU A 153 2.09 17.90 48.32
CA LEU A 153 1.64 18.36 49.63
C LEU A 153 0.77 19.61 49.50
N VAL A 154 1.23 20.64 48.76
CA VAL A 154 0.45 21.86 48.52
C VAL A 154 -0.89 21.54 47.86
N VAL A 155 -0.90 20.69 46.82
CA VAL A 155 -2.14 20.29 46.15
C VAL A 155 -3.09 19.57 47.11
N ARG A 156 -2.58 18.69 47.96
CA ARG A 156 -3.40 17.98 48.96
C ARG A 156 -4.02 18.94 49.98
N GLU A 157 -3.24 19.88 50.51
CA GLU A 157 -3.75 20.88 51.46
C GLU A 157 -4.83 21.77 50.83
N LEU A 158 -4.69 22.12 49.54
CA LEU A 158 -5.71 22.86 48.79
C LEU A 158 -6.99 22.06 48.50
N GLN A 159 -6.94 20.73 48.51
CA GLN A 159 -8.10 19.86 48.30
C GLN A 159 -8.87 19.55 49.59
N ILE A 160 -8.23 19.71 50.75
CA ILE A 160 -8.83 19.49 52.07
C ILE A 160 -9.67 20.71 52.51
N HIS A 161 -9.44 21.88 51.89
CA HIS A 161 -10.19 23.12 52.10
C HIS A 161 -11.22 23.38 50.99
#